data_AF-A0A2I8DNQ1-F1
#
_entry.id   AF-A0A2I8DNQ1-F1
#
_cell.length_a   1.000
_cell.length_b   1.000
_cell.length_c   1.000
_cell.angle_alpha   90.00
_cell.angle_beta   90.00
_cell.angle_gamma   90.00
#
_symmetry.space_group_name_H-M   'P 1'
#
loop_
_entity.id
_entity.type
_entity.pdbx_description
1 polymer ?
#
loop_
_entity_poly.entity_id
_entity_poly.type
_entity_poly.pdbx_seq_one_letter_code
_entity_poly.pdbx_strand_id
1 'polypeptide(L)'
;MKETIRMLRVQPSSLSARFAFLAIALRWTLGATPRPNRLMIGPHDLEPVGSECAFWLFAFRHACSGQSILVTRGGRWDLGASFDGDQVHAFGRRFALRQCLF
;
A
#
# COMPACT_ATOMS: atom_id res chain seq x y z
N MET A 1 -10.96 -17.58 -10.70
CA MET A 1 -11.03 -17.31 -9.24
C MET A 1 -11.53 -15.88 -9.05
N LYS A 2 -12.52 -15.61 -8.20
CA LYS A 2 -12.99 -14.23 -7.95
C LYS A 2 -11.85 -13.44 -7.30
N GLU A 3 -11.44 -12.34 -7.93
CA GLU A 3 -10.45 -11.43 -7.36
C GLU A 3 -11.08 -10.66 -6.19
N THR A 4 -10.93 -11.21 -4.98
CA THR A 4 -11.49 -10.60 -3.78
C THR A 4 -10.63 -9.43 -3.31
N ILE A 5 -11.28 -8.33 -2.91
CA ILE A 5 -10.61 -7.19 -2.27
C ILE A 5 -10.30 -7.58 -0.82
N ARG A 6 -9.05 -7.37 -0.40
CA ARG A 6 -8.56 -7.63 0.96
C ARG A 6 -7.90 -6.40 1.55
N MET A 7 -8.00 -6.24 2.86
CA MET A 7 -7.34 -5.17 3.59
C MET A 7 -6.23 -5.73 4.47
N LEU A 8 -4.99 -5.33 4.22
CA LEU A 8 -3.86 -5.76 5.03
C LEU A 8 -3.41 -4.62 5.93
N ARG A 9 -3.46 -4.83 7.24
CA ARG A 9 -2.85 -3.90 8.19
C ARG A 9 -1.35 -4.17 8.24
N VAL A 10 -0.55 -3.16 7.94
CA VAL A 10 0.90 -3.20 8.06
C VAL A 10 1.28 -2.43 9.31
N GLN A 11 1.91 -3.14 10.24
CA GLN A 11 2.50 -2.55 11.42
C GLN A 11 4.00 -2.90 11.42
N PRO A 12 4.89 -1.90 11.40
CA PRO A 12 6.32 -2.13 11.39
C PRO A 12 6.75 -2.74 12.73
N SER A 13 7.55 -3.81 12.66
CA SER A 13 8.12 -4.47 13.85
C SER A 13 9.33 -3.74 14.43
N SER A 14 9.88 -2.77 13.70
CA SER A 14 11.05 -1.98 14.10
C SER A 14 10.98 -0.55 13.56
N LEU A 15 11.81 0.33 14.13
CA LEU A 15 11.95 1.70 13.64
C LEU A 15 12.46 1.73 12.19
N SER A 16 13.39 0.84 11.82
CA SER A 16 13.88 0.76 10.44
C SER A 16 12.79 0.30 9.46
N ALA A 17 11.96 -0.67 9.84
CA ALA A 17 10.86 -1.15 9.01
C ALA A 17 9.83 -0.04 8.75
N ARG A 18 9.62 0.87 9.71
CA ARG A 18 8.74 2.04 9.58
C ARG A 18 9.19 3.00 8.48
N PHE A 19 10.49 3.08 8.18
CA PHE A 19 11.04 3.96 7.15
C PHE A 19 11.34 3.23 5.82
N ALA A 20 11.09 1.93 5.73
CA ALA A 20 11.44 1.12 4.56
C ALA A 20 10.78 1.64 3.26
N PHE A 21 9.50 2.00 3.31
CA PHE A 21 8.80 2.56 2.14
C PHE A 21 9.36 3.91 1.71
N LEU A 22 9.78 4.76 2.65
CA LEU A 22 10.42 6.04 2.31
C LEU A 22 11.77 5.84 1.64
N ALA A 23 12.57 4.88 2.13
CA ALA A 23 13.85 4.54 1.49
C ALA A 23 13.65 4.04 0.05
N ILE A 24 12.62 3.22 -0.20
CA ILE A 24 12.26 2.76 -1.55
C ILE A 24 11.84 3.94 -2.42
N ALA A 25 10.98 4.83 -1.91
CA ALA A 25 10.52 6.01 -2.64
C ALA A 25 11.69 6.91 -3.04
N LEU A 26 12.59 7.20 -2.09
CA LEU A 26 13.82 7.97 -2.33
C LEU A 26 14.69 7.35 -3.42
N ARG A 27 14.97 6.04 -3.33
CA ARG A 27 15.82 5.34 -4.31
C ARG A 27 15.19 5.32 -5.70
N TRP A 28 13.86 5.21 -5.78
CA TRP A 28 13.13 5.32 -7.03
C TRP A 28 13.26 6.73 -7.62
N THR A 29 12.95 7.78 -6.85
CA THR A 29 13.03 9.17 -7.34
C THR A 29 14.44 9.58 -7.78
N LEU A 30 15.48 9.08 -7.10
CA LEU A 30 16.88 9.33 -7.46
C LEU A 30 17.38 8.49 -8.65
N GLY A 31 16.55 7.59 -9.20
CA GLY A 31 16.95 6.69 -10.28
C GLY A 31 17.94 5.59 -9.87
N ALA A 32 18.20 5.44 -8.57
CA ALA A 32 19.08 4.41 -8.03
C ALA A 32 18.44 3.01 -8.11
N THR A 33 17.12 2.94 -8.20
CA THR A 33 16.35 1.72 -8.47
C THR A 33 15.22 2.02 -9.45
N PRO A 34 14.86 1.06 -10.33
CA PRO A 34 13.67 1.21 -11.16
C PRO A 34 12.39 1.23 -10.31
N ARG A 35 11.28 1.62 -10.93
CA ARG A 35 9.94 1.53 -10.31
C ARG A 35 9.75 0.16 -9.65
N PRO A 36 9.28 0.09 -8.39
CA PRO A 36 9.03 -1.19 -7.73
C PRO A 36 7.93 -1.96 -8.48
N ASN A 37 8.29 -3.07 -9.10
CA ASN A 37 7.31 -3.94 -9.76
C ASN A 37 6.60 -4.83 -8.74
N ARG A 38 7.31 -5.25 -7.69
CA ARG A 38 6.78 -6.04 -6.59
C ARG A 38 7.52 -5.72 -5.29
N LEU A 39 6.80 -5.74 -4.19
CA LEU A 39 7.30 -5.46 -2.86
C LEU A 39 6.85 -6.57 -1.91
N MET A 40 7.82 -7.11 -1.18
CA MET A 40 7.54 -8.06 -0.11
C MET A 40 7.20 -7.29 1.17
N ILE A 41 5.94 -7.39 1.59
CA ILE A 41 5.40 -6.76 2.79
C ILE A 41 4.94 -7.87 3.74
N GLY A 42 5.79 -8.19 4.71
CA GLY A 42 5.59 -9.38 5.56
C GLY A 42 5.57 -10.65 4.68
N PRO A 43 4.54 -11.51 4.79
CA PRO A 43 4.43 -12.72 3.96
C PRO A 43 3.82 -12.46 2.57
N HIS A 44 3.48 -11.21 2.23
CA HIS A 44 2.77 -10.86 1.01
C HIS A 44 3.72 -10.28 -0.04
N ASP A 45 3.73 -10.86 -1.23
CA ASP A 45 4.37 -10.30 -2.41
C ASP A 45 3.33 -9.51 -3.23
N LEU A 46 3.47 -8.19 -3.28
CA LEU A 46 2.45 -7.29 -3.81
C LEU A 46 2.99 -6.38 -4.91
N GLU A 47 2.26 -6.28 -6.02
CA GLU A 47 2.51 -5.32 -7.10
C GLU A 47 1.88 -3.95 -6.73
N PRO A 48 2.68 -2.89 -6.54
CA PRO A 48 2.15 -1.56 -6.25
C PRO A 48 1.59 -0.89 -7.52
N VAL A 49 0.28 -0.65 -7.51
CA VAL A 49 -0.46 -0.02 -8.60
C VAL A 49 -0.79 1.42 -8.23
N GLY A 50 -0.38 2.36 -9.07
CA GLY A 50 -0.56 3.79 -8.84
C GLY A 50 0.60 4.63 -9.38
N SER A 51 0.64 5.90 -9.00
CA SER A 51 1.72 6.82 -9.36
C SER A 51 2.84 6.82 -8.32
N GLU A 52 4.01 7.35 -8.70
CA GLU A 52 5.11 7.59 -7.76
C GLU A 52 4.70 8.53 -6.62
N CYS A 53 3.92 9.58 -6.93
CA CYS A 53 3.37 10.49 -5.92
C CYS A 53 2.47 9.77 -4.91
N ALA A 54 1.61 8.85 -5.37
CA ALA A 54 0.78 8.04 -4.47
C ALA A 54 1.63 7.14 -3.57
N PHE A 55 2.71 6.56 -4.11
CA PHE A 55 3.67 5.77 -3.32
C PHE A 55 4.33 6.62 -2.23
N TRP A 56 4.78 7.83 -2.58
CA TRP A 56 5.35 8.79 -1.63
C TRP A 56 4.38 9.17 -0.52
N LEU A 57 3.14 9.53 -0.87
CA LEU A 57 2.13 9.89 0.10
C LEU A 57 1.86 8.74 1.08
N PHE A 58 1.75 7.51 0.56
CA PHE A 58 1.63 6.33 1.40
C PHE A 58 2.85 6.14 2.31
N ALA A 59 4.06 6.23 1.77
CA ALA A 59 5.30 6.04 2.51
C ALA A 59 5.44 7.06 3.65
N PHE A 60 5.14 8.34 3.39
CA PHE A 60 5.12 9.38 4.41
C PHE A 60 4.08 9.10 5.48
N ARG A 61 2.84 8.77 5.09
CA ARG A 61 1.78 8.45 6.05
C ARG A 61 2.17 7.26 6.94
N HIS A 62 2.72 6.20 6.37
CA HIS A 62 3.19 5.03 7.10
C HIS A 62 4.31 5.41 8.08
N ALA A 63 5.28 6.20 7.62
CA ALA A 63 6.37 6.69 8.45
C ALA A 63 5.88 7.63 9.58
N CYS A 64 4.86 8.45 9.38
CA CYS A 64 4.35 9.34 10.44
C CYS A 64 3.47 8.60 11.45
N SER A 65 2.59 7.70 10.98
CA SER A 65 1.61 7.03 11.86
C SER A 65 2.10 5.72 12.47
N GLY A 66 3.16 5.12 11.92
CA GLY A 66 3.66 3.83 12.39
C GLY A 66 2.71 2.66 12.11
N GLN A 67 1.73 2.84 11.22
CA GLN A 67 0.84 1.79 10.75
C GLN A 67 0.17 2.23 9.45
N SER A 68 -0.24 1.29 8.61
CA SER A 68 -1.00 1.62 7.40
C SER A 68 -1.92 0.47 7.01
N ILE A 69 -2.89 0.76 6.16
CA ILE A 69 -3.76 -0.25 5.56
C ILE A 69 -3.45 -0.29 4.07
N LEU A 70 -3.17 -1.49 3.56
CA LEU A 70 -3.04 -1.78 2.14
C LEU A 70 -4.37 -2.32 1.64
N VAL A 71 -4.91 -1.77 0.57
CA VAL A 71 -6.04 -2.38 -0.13
C VAL A 71 -5.49 -3.19 -1.29
N THR A 72 -5.75 -4.49 -1.26
CA THR A 72 -5.18 -5.44 -2.22
C THR A 72 -6.26 -6.18 -2.99
N ARG A 73 -5.94 -6.55 -4.23
CA ARG A 73 -6.80 -7.35 -5.10
C ARG A 73 -5.92 -8.18 -6.04
N GLY A 74 -6.02 -9.50 -5.95
CA GLY A 74 -5.29 -10.41 -6.85
C GLY A 74 -3.76 -10.23 -6.84
N GLY A 75 -3.16 -9.96 -5.67
CA GLY A 75 -1.71 -9.71 -5.55
C GLY A 75 -1.26 -8.30 -5.93
N ARG A 76 -2.20 -7.43 -6.33
CA ARG A 76 -1.96 -6.00 -6.53
C ARG A 76 -2.32 -5.23 -5.29
N TRP A 77 -1.60 -4.16 -5.01
CA TRP A 77 -1.86 -3.21 -3.96
C TRP A 77 -2.15 -1.85 -4.59
N ASP A 78 -3.31 -1.26 -4.29
CA ASP A 78 -3.62 0.09 -4.73
C ASP A 78 -3.00 1.15 -3.80
N LEU A 79 -2.06 1.91 -4.35
CA LEU A 79 -1.37 3.01 -3.67
C LEU A 79 -2.28 4.22 -3.44
N GLY A 80 -3.26 4.42 -4.33
CA GLY A 80 -4.22 5.51 -4.27
C GLY A 80 -5.42 5.22 -3.38
N ALA A 81 -5.42 4.08 -2.68
CA ALA A 81 -6.54 3.68 -1.87
C ALA A 81 -6.80 4.68 -0.74
N SER A 82 -8.06 5.10 -0.60
CA SER A 82 -8.50 6.02 0.46
C SER A 82 -9.70 5.46 1.22
N PHE A 83 -9.82 5.90 2.46
CA PHE A 83 -10.88 5.49 3.38
C PHE A 83 -11.66 6.75 3.77
N ASP A 84 -12.97 6.73 3.56
CA ASP A 84 -13.89 7.81 3.89
C ASP A 84 -15.05 7.22 4.71
N GLY A 85 -14.94 7.31 6.04
CA GLY A 85 -15.85 6.66 6.97
C GLY A 85 -15.97 5.15 6.70
N ASP A 86 -17.18 4.72 6.33
CA ASP A 86 -17.51 3.32 6.00
C ASP A 86 -17.27 2.96 4.52
N GLN A 87 -16.74 3.87 3.71
CA GLN A 87 -16.44 3.64 2.30
C GLN A 87 -14.94 3.55 2.05
N VAL A 88 -14.58 2.64 1.16
CA VAL A 88 -13.21 2.50 0.67
C VAL A 88 -13.19 2.69 -0.82
N HIS A 89 -12.28 3.55 -1.26
CA HIS A 89 -12.04 3.87 -2.65
C HIS A 89 -10.74 3.19 -3.04
N ALA A 90 -10.82 2.18 -3.89
CA ALA A 90 -9.65 1.51 -4.44
C ALA A 90 -9.96 0.88 -5.80
N PHE A 91 -8.95 0.73 -6.64
CA PHE A 91 -9.01 0.20 -8.00
C PHE A 91 -10.07 0.90 -8.85
N GLY A 92 -10.20 2.23 -8.68
CA GLY A 92 -11.20 3.06 -9.37
C GLY A 92 -12.65 2.78 -8.97
N ARG A 93 -12.89 2.07 -7.86
CA ARG A 93 -14.22 1.70 -7.37
C ARG A 93 -14.41 2.11 -5.92
N ARG A 94 -15.67 2.36 -5.54
CA ARG A 94 -16.08 2.55 -4.14
C ARG A 94 -16.78 1.29 -3.66
N PHE A 95 -16.49 0.86 -2.45
CA PHE A 95 -17.15 -0.28 -1.82
C PHE A 95 -17.29 -0.04 -0.33
N ALA A 96 -18.32 -0.64 0.27
CA ALA A 96 -18.54 -0.54 1.71
C ALA A 96 -17.48 -1.37 2.44
N LEU A 97 -17.01 -0.88 3.59
CA LEU A 97 -15.98 -1.54 4.39
C LEU A 97 -16.38 -2.97 4.80
N ARG A 98 -17.70 -3.21 4.99
CA ARG A 98 -18.29 -4.54 5.25
C ARG A 98 -18.08 -5.57 4.14
N GLN A 99 -17.81 -5.13 2.91
CA GLN A 99 -17.57 -6.01 1.76
C GLN A 99 -16.09 -6.41 1.62
N CYS A 100 -15.23 -5.89 2.51
CA CYS A 100 -13.82 -6.19 2.52
C CYS A 100 -13.57 -7.35 3.48
N LEU A 101 -12.93 -8.41 2.99
CA LEU A 101 -12.48 -9.48 3.87
C LEU A 101 -11.18 -9.02 4.54
N PHE A 102 -11.16 -9.11 5.87
CA PHE A 102 -10.00 -8.81 6.71
C PHE A 102 -8.95 -9.92 6.60
#